data_AF-A0A6A3Q9V6-F1
#
_entry.id   AF-A0A6A3Q9V6-F1
#
_cell.length_a   1.000
_cell.length_b   1.000
_cell.length_c   1.000
_cell.angle_alpha   90.00
_cell.angle_beta   90.00
_cell.angle_gamma   90.00
#
_symmetry.space_group_name_H-M   'P 1'
#
loop_
_entity.id
_entity.type
_entity.pdbx_description
1 polymer ?
#
loop_
_entity_poly.entity_id
_entity_poly.type
_entity_poly.pdbx_seq_one_letter_code
_entity_poly.pdbx_strand_id
1 'polypeptide(L)' 'MKKKTLCMLFGVPPATLARTLRKAEDALSVALQGYAPARIAFPSPSQQAKLAKLVEGREPLLKYTFGFIDGKNLRVSG' A
#
# COMPACT_ATOMS: atom_id res chain seq x y z
N MET A 1 9.26 -7.32 -7.25
CA MET A 1 10.15 -8.51 -7.18
C MET A 1 9.44 -9.62 -6.40
N LYS A 2 9.35 -10.85 -6.93
CA LYS A 2 8.64 -11.96 -6.26
C LYS A 2 9.48 -12.46 -5.06
N LYS A 3 8.84 -12.77 -3.91
CA LYS A 3 9.51 -13.26 -2.68
C LYS A 3 10.47 -14.43 -2.93
N LYS A 4 10.14 -15.32 -3.88
CA LYS A 4 11.00 -16.45 -4.29
C LYS A 4 12.34 -15.99 -4.87
N THR A 5 12.35 -14.93 -5.68
CA THR A 5 13.58 -14.36 -6.26
C THR A 5 14.50 -13.83 -5.17
N LEU A 6 13.94 -13.15 -4.15
CA LEU A 6 14.69 -12.67 -2.99
C LEU A 6 15.28 -13.81 -2.17
N CYS A 7 14.50 -14.87 -1.90
CA CYS A 7 15.02 -16.05 -1.21
C CYS A 7 16.22 -16.67 -1.94
N MET A 8 16.14 -16.81 -3.26
CA MET A 8 17.23 -17.35 -4.07
C MET A 8 18.46 -16.42 -4.06
N LEU A 9 18.25 -15.12 -4.26
CA LEU A 9 19.34 -14.13 -4.31
C LEU A 9 20.14 -14.08 -3.01
N PHE A 10 19.46 -14.14 -1.86
CA PHE A 10 20.09 -14.03 -0.56
C PHE A 10 20.37 -15.39 0.10
N GLY A 11 20.02 -16.51 -0.54
CA GLY A 11 20.22 -17.86 0.02
C GLY A 11 19.46 -18.11 1.33
N VAL A 12 18.32 -17.47 1.55
CA VAL A 12 17.58 -17.53 2.82
C VAL A 12 16.23 -18.25 2.70
N PRO A 13 15.81 -19.01 3.74
CA PRO A 13 14.47 -19.56 3.80
C PRO A 13 13.38 -18.46 3.75
N PRO A 14 12.19 -18.76 3.20
CA PRO A 14 11.09 -17.80 3.14
C PRO A 14 10.70 -17.20 4.50
N ALA A 15 10.73 -18.00 5.56
CA ALA A 15 10.42 -17.55 6.92
C ALA A 15 11.43 -16.52 7.44
N THR A 16 12.72 -16.73 7.17
CA THR A 16 13.79 -15.79 7.53
C THR A 16 13.63 -14.48 6.76
N LEU A 17 13.43 -14.54 5.44
CA LEU A 17 13.19 -13.35 4.62
C LEU A 17 11.97 -12.57 5.10
N ALA A 18 10.86 -13.25 5.38
CA ALA A 18 9.63 -12.61 5.85
C ALA A 18 9.83 -11.89 7.19
N ARG A 19 10.57 -12.48 8.14
CA ARG A 19 10.90 -11.86 9.42
C ARG A 19 11.83 -10.66 9.24
N THR A 20 12.83 -10.75 8.36
CA THR A 20 13.74 -9.64 8.06
C THR A 20 13.00 -8.46 7.43
N LEU A 21 12.13 -8.72 6.45
CA LEU A 21 11.31 -7.69 5.83
C LEU A 21 10.39 -7.01 6.85
N ARG A 22 9.75 -7.79 7.73
CA ARG A 22 8.91 -7.22 8.80
C ARG A 22 9.71 -6.27 9.69
N LYS A 23 10.89 -6.69 10.17
CA LYS A 23 11.76 -5.83 10.98
C LYS A 23 12.18 -4.55 10.24
N ALA A 24 12.49 -4.65 8.95
CA ALA A 24 12.84 -3.50 8.13
C ALA A 24 11.66 -2.53 7.96
N GLU A 25 10.44 -3.07 7.79
CA GLU A 25 9.21 -2.27 7.73
C GLU A 25 8.92 -1.57 9.06
N ASP A 26 9.11 -2.25 10.19
CA ASP A 26 8.95 -1.66 11.52
C ASP A 26 9.95 -0.50 11.74
N ALA A 27 11.23 -0.73 11.40
CA ALA A 27 12.26 0.30 11.51
C ALA A 27 12.00 1.49 10.58
N LEU A 28 11.54 1.24 9.35
CA LEU A 28 11.16 2.28 8.40
C LEU A 28 9.97 3.09 8.92
N SER A 29 8.96 2.43 9.50
CA SER A 29 7.80 3.08 10.10
C SER A 29 8.23 4.08 11.19
N VAL A 30 9.15 3.66 12.08
CA VAL A 30 9.72 4.53 13.11
C VAL A 30 10.51 5.70 12.50
N ALA A 31 11.36 5.43 11.51
CA ALA A 31 12.17 6.48 10.87
C ALA A 31 11.33 7.54 10.14
N LEU A 32 10.13 7.19 9.68
CA LEU A 32 9.22 8.09 8.96
C LEU A 32 8.23 8.80 9.90
N GLN A 33 8.28 8.57 11.21
CA GLN A 33 7.43 9.29 12.16
C GLN A 33 7.68 10.80 12.07
N GLY A 34 6.61 11.58 11.90
CA GLY A 34 6.69 13.04 11.73
C GLY A 34 7.14 13.51 10.35
N TYR A 35 7.53 12.62 9.44
CA TYR A 35 7.89 13.00 8.08
C TYR A 35 6.65 13.20 7.21
N ALA A 36 6.24 14.47 7.04
CA ALA A 36 4.98 14.83 6.39
C ALA A 36 4.76 14.17 5.01
N PRO A 37 5.76 14.07 4.11
CA PRO A 37 5.57 13.40 2.81
C PRO A 37 5.31 11.89 2.88
N ALA A 38 5.70 11.21 3.96
CA ALA A 38 5.43 9.78 4.14
C ALA A 38 4.06 9.49 4.80
N ARG A 39 3.31 10.52 5.20
CA ARG A 39 2.00 10.33 5.80
C ARG A 39 1.02 9.78 4.77
N ILE A 40 0.43 8.62 5.11
CA ILE A 40 -0.74 8.11 4.41
C ILE A 40 -1.94 8.94 4.88
N ALA A 41 -2.45 9.79 4.00
CA ALA A 41 -3.68 10.55 4.24
C ALA A 41 -4.77 10.05 3.30
N PHE A 42 -5.93 9.71 3.85
CA PHE A 42 -7.09 9.45 3.02
C PHE A 42 -7.58 10.77 2.39
N PRO A 43 -7.99 10.75 1.10
CA PRO A 43 -8.56 11.92 0.47
C PRO A 43 -9.82 12.37 1.22
N SER A 44 -10.06 13.68 1.29
CA SER A 44 -11.30 14.24 1.86
C SER A 44 -12.54 13.80 1.06
N PRO A 45 -13.75 13.82 1.62
CA PRO A 45 -14.97 13.41 0.90
C PRO A 45 -15.16 14.13 -0.45
N SER A 46 -14.80 15.41 -0.53
CA SER A 46 -14.85 16.18 -1.78
C SER A 46 -13.88 15.65 -2.85
N GLN A 47 -12.65 15.28 -2.43
CA GLN A 47 -11.64 14.67 -3.29
C GLN A 47 -12.04 13.24 -3.68
N GLN A 48 -12.63 12.48 -2.76
CA GLN A 48 -13.16 11.14 -3.03
C GLN A 48 -14.23 11.18 -4.13
N ALA A 49 -15.18 12.12 -4.04
CA ALA A 49 -16.20 12.31 -5.07
C ALA A 49 -15.59 12.70 -6.43
N LYS A 50 -14.55 13.55 -6.43
CA LYS A 50 -13.81 13.91 -7.64
C LYS A 50 -13.12 12.70 -8.26
N LEU A 51 -12.45 11.88 -7.45
CA LEU A 51 -11.80 10.66 -7.91
C LEU A 51 -12.82 9.64 -8.44
N ALA A 52 -13.96 9.48 -7.76
CA ALA A 52 -15.02 8.59 -8.20
C ALA A 52 -15.58 8.98 -9.57
N LYS A 53 -15.77 10.29 -9.84
CA LYS A 53 -16.17 10.76 -11.17
C LYS A 53 -15.15 10.44 -12.27
N LEU A 54 -13.85 10.48 -11.95
CA LEU A 54 -12.80 10.09 -12.90
C LEU A 54 -12.84 8.59 -13.21
N VAL A 55 -13.11 7.76 -12.20
CA VAL A 55 -13.31 6.31 -12.39
C VAL A 55 -14.54 6.05 -13.24
N GLU A 56 -15.68 6.66 -12.91
CA GLU A 56 -16.94 6.50 -13.65
C GLU A 56 -16.82 6.95 -15.12
N GLY A 57 -16.05 8.00 -15.39
CA GLY A 57 -15.78 8.45 -16.76
C GLY A 57 -14.99 7.43 -17.60
N ARG A 58 -14.20 6.57 -16.97
CA ARG A 58 -13.48 5.47 -17.63
C ARG A 58 -14.29 4.17 -17.65
N GLU A 59 -14.98 3.88 -16.57
CA GLU A 59 -15.74 2.66 -16.31
C GLU A 59 -17.16 3.02 -15.82
N PRO A 60 -18.14 3.24 -16.73
CA PRO A 60 -19.46 3.80 -16.37
C PRO A 60 -20.31 2.95 -15.42
N LEU A 61 -19.98 1.66 -15.28
CA LEU A 61 -20.64 0.75 -14.34
C LEU A 61 -20.13 0.92 -12.90
N LEU A 62 -18.96 1.51 -12.71
CA LEU A 62 -18.34 1.73 -11.40
C LEU A 62 -18.72 3.11 -10.86
N LYS A 63 -19.93 3.19 -10.30
CA LYS A 63 -20.47 4.43 -9.72
C LYS A 63 -20.01 4.64 -8.28
N TYR A 64 -19.79 5.91 -7.91
CA TYR A 64 -19.42 6.33 -6.54
C TYR A 64 -18.20 5.60 -5.96
N THR A 65 -17.33 5.06 -6.82
CA THR A 65 -16.22 4.20 -6.43
C THR A 65 -14.90 4.86 -6.79
N PHE A 66 -13.98 4.90 -5.84
CA PHE A 66 -12.57 5.23 -6.09
C PHE A 66 -11.71 4.22 -5.34
N GLY A 67 -10.45 4.07 -5.74
CA GLY A 67 -9.54 3.12 -5.11
C GLY A 67 -8.10 3.58 -5.15
N PHE A 68 -7.27 2.93 -4.33
CA PHE A 68 -5.82 3.08 -4.33
C PHE A 68 -5.18 1.70 -4.24
N ILE A 69 -3.92 1.59 -4.65
CA ILE A 69 -3.13 0.36 -4.56
C ILE A 69 -2.10 0.56 -3.46
N ASP A 70 -2.17 -0.26 -2.42
CA ASP A 70 -1.25 -0.19 -1.27
C ASP A 70 0.02 -1.05 -1.47
N GLY A 71 0.05 -1.88 -2.51
CA GLY A 71 1.13 -2.82 -2.80
C GLY A 71 1.28 -3.99 -1.82
N LYS A 72 0.42 -4.09 -0.80
CA LYS A 72 0.51 -5.08 0.29
C LYS A 72 -0.79 -5.84 0.56
N ASN A 73 -1.90 -5.46 -0.07
CA ASN A 73 -3.24 -6.00 0.19
C ASN A 73 -3.58 -5.97 1.70
N LEU A 74 -3.30 -4.84 2.35
CA LEU A 74 -3.67 -4.60 3.74
C LEU A 74 -5.19 -4.61 3.85
N ARG A 75 -5.69 -5.17 4.96
CA ARG A 75 -7.11 -5.07 5.28
C ARG A 75 -7.45 -3.62 5.59
N VAL A 76 -8.47 -3.11 4.92
CA VAL A 76 -9.12 -1.85 5.31
C VAL A 76 -9.90 -2.13 6.60
N SER A 77 -9.59 -1.42 7.67
CA SER A 77 -10.44 -1.36 8.86
C SER A 77 -11.37 -0.15 8.69
N GLY A 78 -12.67 -0.39 8.85
CA GLY A 78 -13.72 0.63 8.75
C GLY A 78 -13.94 1.37 10.06
#